data_AF-A0A2E9ZMQ8-F1
#
_entry.id   AF-A0A2E9ZMQ8-F1
#
_cell.length_a   1.000
_cell.length_b   1.000
_cell.length_c   1.000
_cell.angle_alpha   90.00
_cell.angle_beta   90.00
_cell.angle_gamma   90.00
#
_symmetry.space_group_name_H-M   'P 1'
#
loop_
_entity.id
_entity.type
_entity.pdbx_description
1 polymer ?
#
loop_
_entity_poly.entity_id
_entity_poly.type
_entity_poly.pdbx_seq_one_letter_code
_entity_poly.pdbx_strand_id
1 'polypeptide(L)'
;MLEALTTTEIEATTLDELMSLPAGLLDYKHTLSYTGSLPLEDLVTILRRHHTPVGELKDTPEFRFRSARKIESTQIYIVDQQTAQAQVRIEYPDGEYTEDDTVLSSIYTNYFGSGMSSVVFQELREARALAYSASARYAQGGRLNDQNLMLGVIGTQTDKTVDALSAFIDLIDNMPVSIERFDESVNSLLNRYRTSKVNFRQVIGAVRGWKRLGIEGDPRRQRFQQLQDAAMDDLVNFQREHVKGRPKLISIVGDLSILDTQELEQFGTVQQLQVDDLFVE
;
A
#
# COMPACT_ATOMS: atom_id res chain seq x y z
N MET A 1 2.16 -17.99 1.87
CA MET A 1 2.40 -18.34 0.45
C MET A 1 1.15 -18.01 -0.33
N LEU A 2 1.32 -17.43 -1.51
CA LEU A 2 0.23 -17.32 -2.46
C LEU A 2 0.49 -18.36 -3.50
N GLU A 3 -0.32 -19.41 -3.43
CA GLU A 3 -0.42 -20.41 -4.47
C GLU A 3 -1.14 -19.73 -5.63
N ALA A 4 -0.38 -19.01 -6.45
CA ALA A 4 -0.77 -18.85 -7.84
C ALA A 4 -0.67 -20.23 -8.49
N LEU A 5 -1.59 -20.55 -9.39
CA LEU A 5 -1.44 -21.73 -10.23
C LEU A 5 -0.14 -21.60 -11.00
N THR A 6 0.61 -22.70 -11.07
CA THR A 6 1.77 -22.82 -11.96
C THR A 6 1.35 -22.63 -13.41
N THR A 7 2.30 -22.33 -14.29
CA THR A 7 2.05 -22.25 -15.74
C THR A 7 1.42 -23.55 -16.24
N THR A 8 1.95 -24.69 -15.76
CA THR A 8 1.44 -26.02 -16.11
C THR A 8 -0.01 -26.22 -15.65
N GLU A 9 -0.35 -25.80 -14.43
CA GLU A 9 -1.72 -25.89 -13.92
C GLU A 9 -2.69 -24.97 -14.68
N ILE A 10 -2.25 -23.76 -15.05
CA ILE A 10 -3.04 -22.84 -15.88
C ILE A 10 -3.30 -23.46 -17.26
N GLU A 11 -2.28 -24.00 -17.91
CA GLU A 11 -2.40 -24.63 -19.23
C GLU A 11 -3.24 -25.92 -19.20
N ALA A 12 -3.20 -26.66 -18.10
CA ALA A 12 -4.00 -27.86 -17.90
C ALA A 12 -5.48 -27.57 -17.58
N THR A 13 -5.84 -26.32 -17.28
CA THR A 13 -7.21 -25.97 -16.87
C THR A 13 -8.18 -26.16 -18.04
N THR A 14 -9.30 -26.85 -17.77
CA THR A 14 -10.32 -27.14 -18.78
C THR A 14 -11.39 -26.05 -18.87
N LEU A 15 -12.08 -25.96 -20.02
CA LEU A 15 -13.22 -25.05 -20.17
C LEU A 15 -14.32 -25.33 -19.15
N ASP A 16 -14.59 -26.59 -18.84
CA ASP A 16 -15.62 -26.99 -17.88
C ASP A 16 -15.27 -26.54 -16.45
N GLU A 17 -14.00 -26.63 -16.05
CA GLU A 17 -13.53 -26.08 -14.77
C GLU A 17 -13.67 -24.55 -14.72
N LEU A 18 -13.24 -23.85 -15.78
CA LEU A 18 -13.36 -22.38 -15.84
C LEU A 18 -14.81 -21.90 -15.82
N MET A 19 -15.75 -22.67 -16.38
CA MET A 19 -17.16 -22.33 -16.39
C MET A 19 -17.88 -22.70 -15.08
N SER A 20 -17.48 -23.80 -14.44
CA SER A 20 -18.10 -24.26 -13.19
C SER A 20 -17.68 -23.44 -11.97
N LEU A 21 -16.45 -22.93 -11.92
CA LEU A 21 -15.94 -22.15 -10.79
C LEU A 21 -16.76 -20.88 -10.53
N PRO A 22 -17.01 -19.97 -11.50
CA PRO A 22 -17.85 -18.80 -11.29
C PRO A 22 -19.29 -19.15 -10.94
N ALA A 23 -19.84 -20.23 -11.51
CA ALA A 23 -21.17 -20.70 -11.19
C ALA A 23 -21.28 -21.12 -9.72
N GLY A 24 -20.28 -21.86 -9.21
CA GLY A 24 -20.21 -22.28 -7.81
C GLY A 24 -20.08 -21.13 -6.81
N LEU A 25 -19.66 -19.92 -7.23
CA LEU A 25 -19.67 -18.75 -6.35
C LEU A 25 -21.09 -18.32 -5.95
N LEU A 26 -22.11 -18.70 -6.74
CA LEU A 26 -23.52 -18.40 -6.45
C LEU A 26 -24.12 -19.31 -5.37
N ASP A 27 -23.39 -20.35 -4.95
CA ASP A 27 -23.80 -21.23 -3.84
C ASP A 27 -23.50 -20.62 -2.47
N TYR A 28 -22.79 -19.49 -2.41
CA TYR A 28 -22.42 -18.83 -1.18
C TYR A 28 -23.42 -17.74 -0.78
N LYS A 29 -23.42 -17.36 0.51
CA LYS A 29 -24.26 -16.26 1.01
C LYS A 29 -24.01 -14.97 0.22
N HIS A 30 -25.09 -14.42 -0.35
CA HIS A 30 -25.04 -13.21 -1.16
C HIS A 30 -25.20 -11.93 -0.33
N THR A 31 -24.40 -10.91 -0.65
CA THR A 31 -24.59 -9.55 -0.11
C THR A 31 -24.94 -8.59 -1.23
N LEU A 32 -26.19 -8.14 -1.25
CA LEU A 32 -26.68 -7.10 -2.15
C LEU A 32 -26.43 -5.71 -1.54
N SER A 33 -25.98 -4.77 -2.34
CA SER A 33 -25.78 -3.38 -1.90
C SER A 33 -26.40 -2.44 -2.92
N TYR A 34 -27.14 -1.44 -2.42
CA TYR A 34 -27.91 -0.52 -3.24
C TYR A 34 -27.58 0.92 -2.86
N THR A 35 -27.49 1.77 -3.88
CA THR A 35 -27.34 3.23 -3.77
C THR A 35 -28.12 3.85 -4.91
N GLY A 36 -29.13 4.65 -4.60
CA GLY A 36 -30.05 5.19 -5.60
C GLY A 36 -31.29 5.80 -4.97
N SER A 37 -32.24 6.20 -5.82
CA SER A 37 -33.45 6.94 -5.42
C SER A 37 -34.69 6.07 -5.19
N LEU A 38 -34.60 4.75 -5.40
CA LEU A 38 -35.75 3.86 -5.24
C LEU A 38 -36.09 3.71 -3.75
N PRO A 39 -37.36 3.82 -3.35
CA PRO A 39 -37.80 3.52 -2.00
C PRO A 39 -37.42 2.09 -1.59
N LEU A 40 -37.13 1.89 -0.29
CA LEU A 40 -36.72 0.59 0.24
C LEU A 40 -37.75 -0.51 -0.04
N GLU A 41 -39.04 -0.20 0.10
CA GLU A 41 -40.13 -1.15 -0.11
C GLU A 41 -40.20 -1.65 -1.56
N ASP A 42 -40.04 -0.74 -2.51
CA ASP A 42 -40.00 -1.07 -3.95
C ASP A 42 -38.78 -1.92 -4.28
N LEU A 43 -37.60 -1.56 -3.74
CA LEU A 43 -36.38 -2.33 -3.91
C LEU A 43 -36.54 -3.76 -3.38
N VAL A 44 -37.07 -3.91 -2.15
CA VAL A 44 -37.29 -5.22 -1.52
C VAL A 44 -38.27 -6.05 -2.35
N THR A 45 -39.30 -5.44 -2.91
CA THR A 45 -40.26 -6.11 -3.80
C THR A 45 -39.60 -6.64 -5.07
N ILE A 46 -38.77 -5.83 -5.72
CA ILE A 46 -37.99 -6.24 -6.90
C ILE A 46 -37.02 -7.38 -6.54
N LEU A 47 -36.29 -7.25 -5.44
CA LEU A 47 -35.33 -8.26 -5.00
C LEU A 47 -36.00 -9.60 -4.67
N ARG A 48 -37.12 -9.60 -3.95
CA ARG A 48 -37.88 -10.82 -3.65
C ARG A 48 -38.40 -11.53 -4.91
N ARG A 49 -38.67 -10.77 -5.98
CA ARG A 49 -39.15 -11.33 -7.25
C ARG A 49 -38.02 -11.94 -8.09
N HIS A 50 -36.84 -11.32 -8.09
CA HIS A 50 -35.78 -11.65 -9.05
C HIS A 50 -34.54 -12.31 -8.42
N HIS A 51 -34.36 -12.21 -7.12
CA HIS A 51 -33.23 -12.80 -6.39
C HIS A 51 -33.71 -13.87 -5.42
N THR A 52 -33.98 -15.06 -5.96
CA THR A 52 -34.41 -16.24 -5.20
C THR A 52 -33.29 -17.28 -5.22
N PRO A 53 -32.31 -17.20 -4.30
CA PRO A 53 -31.28 -18.23 -4.18
C PRO A 53 -31.93 -19.59 -3.94
N VAL A 54 -31.39 -20.63 -4.56
CA VAL A 54 -31.91 -21.99 -4.49
C VAL A 54 -31.08 -22.79 -3.49
N GLY A 55 -31.76 -23.46 -2.55
CA GLY A 55 -31.11 -24.31 -1.55
C GLY A 55 -30.46 -23.55 -0.39
N GLU A 56 -29.70 -24.28 0.42
CA GLU A 56 -28.95 -23.72 1.54
C GLU A 56 -27.61 -23.16 1.04
N LEU A 57 -27.39 -21.87 1.29
CA LEU A 57 -26.17 -21.18 0.86
C LEU A 57 -25.02 -21.41 1.84
N LYS A 58 -23.84 -21.69 1.28
CA LYS A 58 -22.58 -21.86 2.00
C LYS A 58 -22.13 -20.54 2.64
N ASP A 59 -21.50 -20.64 3.81
CA ASP A 59 -20.83 -19.49 4.43
C ASP A 59 -19.62 -19.03 3.62
N THR A 60 -19.38 -17.72 3.59
CA THR A 60 -18.19 -17.17 2.97
C THR A 60 -16.95 -17.70 3.70
N PRO A 61 -15.95 -18.25 2.99
CA PRO A 61 -14.72 -18.72 3.63
C PRO A 61 -14.03 -17.60 4.40
N GLU A 62 -13.31 -17.98 5.46
CA GLU A 62 -12.48 -17.06 6.23
C GLU A 62 -11.47 -16.34 5.34
N PHE A 63 -11.25 -15.06 5.65
CA PHE A 63 -10.31 -14.26 4.87
C PHE A 63 -8.87 -14.68 5.16
N ARG A 64 -8.13 -15.04 4.10
CA ARG A 64 -6.70 -15.38 4.21
C ARG A 64 -5.86 -14.11 4.21
N PHE A 65 -5.34 -13.74 5.37
CA PHE A 65 -4.40 -12.63 5.52
C PHE A 65 -3.05 -12.94 4.85
N ARG A 66 -2.49 -11.92 4.19
CA ARG A 66 -1.13 -11.93 3.65
C ARG A 66 -0.31 -11.00 4.52
N SER A 67 0.62 -11.55 5.28
CA SER A 67 1.58 -10.75 6.06
C SER A 67 2.86 -10.53 5.29
N ALA A 68 3.48 -9.39 5.51
CA ALA A 68 4.82 -9.13 5.03
C ALA A 68 5.79 -10.11 5.69
N ARG A 69 6.91 -10.35 5.01
CA ARG A 69 8.00 -11.12 5.59
C ARG A 69 8.49 -10.44 6.87
N LYS A 70 8.61 -11.22 7.96
CA LYS A 70 9.28 -10.76 9.18
C LYS A 70 10.79 -10.76 8.94
N ILE A 71 11.43 -9.64 9.24
CA ILE A 71 12.87 -9.43 9.09
C ILE A 71 13.42 -8.89 10.41
N GLU A 72 14.45 -9.56 10.93
CA GLU A 72 15.12 -9.16 12.19
C GLU A 72 16.22 -8.12 11.94
N SER A 73 16.76 -8.09 10.71
CA SER A 73 17.79 -7.16 10.25
C SER A 73 17.52 -6.78 8.80
N THR A 74 18.09 -5.66 8.34
CA THR A 74 17.95 -5.20 6.96
C THR A 74 18.50 -6.25 5.98
N GLN A 75 17.71 -6.59 4.97
CA GLN A 75 18.03 -7.56 3.93
C GLN A 75 17.90 -6.89 2.57
N ILE A 76 18.86 -7.18 1.68
CA ILE A 76 18.94 -6.60 0.36
C ILE A 76 18.96 -7.72 -0.65
N TYR A 77 17.94 -7.77 -1.50
CA TYR A 77 17.87 -8.66 -2.64
C TYR A 77 18.23 -7.92 -3.91
N ILE A 78 19.20 -8.44 -4.64
CA ILE A 78 19.64 -7.88 -5.92
C ILE A 78 19.37 -8.87 -7.05
N VAL A 79 18.90 -8.37 -8.19
CA VAL A 79 18.63 -9.15 -9.39
C VAL A 79 19.32 -8.46 -10.56
N ASP A 80 20.17 -9.20 -11.27
CA ASP A 80 20.86 -8.68 -12.44
C ASP A 80 19.90 -8.54 -13.62
N GLN A 81 19.81 -7.32 -14.14
CA GLN A 81 19.06 -7.00 -15.33
C GLN A 81 19.74 -5.85 -16.05
N GLN A 82 20.24 -6.11 -17.26
CA GLN A 82 20.97 -5.16 -18.11
C GLN A 82 20.10 -3.95 -18.48
N THR A 83 20.11 -2.92 -17.63
CA THR A 83 19.25 -1.74 -17.69
C THR A 83 20.02 -0.50 -17.27
N ALA A 84 19.74 0.62 -17.95
CA ALA A 84 20.34 1.92 -17.62
C ALA A 84 19.79 2.53 -16.31
N GLN A 85 18.65 2.04 -15.84
CA GLN A 85 18.03 2.49 -14.59
C GLN A 85 17.80 1.31 -13.66
N ALA A 86 18.30 1.43 -12.43
CA ALA A 86 17.94 0.53 -11.35
C ALA A 86 16.57 0.90 -10.76
N GLN A 87 15.80 -0.13 -10.42
CA GLN A 87 14.55 -0.03 -9.67
C GLN A 87 14.79 -0.54 -8.26
N VAL A 88 14.62 0.34 -7.27
CA VAL A 88 14.76 0.01 -5.85
C VAL A 88 13.39 0.04 -5.21
N ARG A 89 13.06 -1.00 -4.46
CA ARG A 89 11.88 -1.10 -3.62
C ARG A 89 12.30 -1.32 -2.18
N ILE A 90 11.71 -0.56 -1.27
CA ILE A 90 11.94 -0.64 0.16
C ILE A 90 10.60 -0.95 0.80
N GLU A 91 10.52 -2.01 1.58
CA GLU A 91 9.31 -2.34 2.31
C GLU A 91 9.60 -2.96 3.67
N TYR A 92 8.74 -2.66 4.65
CA TYR A 92 8.74 -3.36 5.92
C TYR A 92 7.38 -3.21 6.59
N PRO A 93 6.97 -4.23 7.36
CA PRO A 93 5.72 -4.18 8.09
C PRO A 93 5.76 -3.24 9.29
N ASP A 94 4.59 -2.73 9.65
CA ASP A 94 4.36 -2.06 10.92
C ASP A 94 2.99 -2.37 11.53
N GLY A 95 2.97 -3.33 12.46
CA GLY A 95 1.77 -3.63 13.24
C GLY A 95 0.55 -3.95 12.38
N GLU A 96 -0.60 -4.05 13.04
CA GLU A 96 -1.89 -4.18 12.36
C GLU A 96 -2.54 -2.80 12.22
N TYR A 97 -3.51 -2.70 11.31
CA TYR A 97 -4.29 -1.49 11.13
C TYR A 97 -4.94 -1.02 12.43
N THR A 98 -4.81 0.28 12.71
CA THR A 98 -5.58 1.01 13.71
C THR A 98 -6.12 2.31 13.11
N GLU A 99 -7.33 2.68 13.50
CA GLU A 99 -7.98 3.91 13.03
C GLU A 99 -7.27 5.17 13.55
N ASP A 100 -6.65 5.10 14.72
CA ASP A 100 -5.98 6.24 15.36
C ASP A 100 -4.84 6.79 14.47
N ASP A 101 -4.17 5.91 13.72
CA ASP A 101 -3.06 6.26 12.83
C ASP A 101 -3.51 6.80 11.47
N THR A 102 -4.80 6.73 11.13
CA THR A 102 -5.25 7.02 9.76
C THR A 102 -5.00 8.45 9.31
N VAL A 103 -5.14 9.42 10.21
CA VAL A 103 -4.88 10.83 9.88
C VAL A 103 -3.38 11.08 9.76
N LEU A 104 -2.60 10.64 10.75
CA LEU A 104 -1.14 10.86 10.76
C LEU A 104 -0.43 10.11 9.63
N SER A 105 -0.83 8.88 9.31
CA SER A 105 -0.31 8.16 8.13
C SER A 105 -0.60 8.87 6.81
N SER A 106 -1.76 9.53 6.70
CA SER A 106 -2.13 10.32 5.52
C SER A 106 -1.29 11.59 5.42
N ILE A 107 -1.07 12.29 6.53
CA ILE A 107 -0.18 13.47 6.59
C ILE A 107 1.25 13.05 6.27
N TYR A 108 1.77 12.01 6.92
CA TYR A 108 3.10 11.47 6.67
C TYR A 108 3.31 11.10 5.22
N THR A 109 2.38 10.36 4.62
CA THR A 109 2.47 10.01 3.20
C THR A 109 2.49 11.25 2.32
N ASN A 110 1.69 12.27 2.62
CA ASN A 110 1.62 13.48 1.80
C ASN A 110 2.83 14.42 1.98
N TYR A 111 3.30 14.58 3.21
CA TYR A 111 4.47 15.38 3.57
C TYR A 111 5.78 14.73 3.11
N PHE A 112 5.97 13.47 3.47
CA PHE A 112 7.25 12.80 3.31
C PHE A 112 7.44 12.22 1.91
N GLY A 113 6.43 11.56 1.33
CA GLY A 113 6.67 10.65 0.22
C GLY A 113 5.79 10.77 -1.02
N SER A 114 4.73 11.59 -1.02
CA SER A 114 3.76 11.63 -2.13
C SER A 114 3.78 12.95 -2.88
N GLY A 115 4.00 12.85 -4.20
CA GLY A 115 3.97 14.01 -5.10
C GLY A 115 5.30 14.77 -5.11
N MET A 116 5.37 15.76 -6.01
CA MET A 116 6.62 16.49 -6.27
C MET A 116 7.06 17.39 -5.12
N SER A 117 6.14 17.86 -4.27
CA SER A 117 6.46 18.70 -3.11
C SER A 117 6.94 17.89 -1.89
N SER A 118 6.86 16.56 -1.95
CA SER A 118 7.24 15.70 -0.82
C SER A 118 8.73 15.79 -0.51
N VAL A 119 9.11 15.55 0.74
CA VAL A 119 10.51 15.54 1.19
C VAL A 119 11.36 14.62 0.33
N VAL A 120 10.94 13.36 0.16
CA VAL A 120 11.66 12.35 -0.62
C VAL A 120 11.91 12.83 -2.04
N PHE A 121 10.90 13.39 -2.72
CA PHE A 121 11.06 13.86 -4.08
C PHE A 121 12.01 15.07 -4.15
N GLN A 122 11.82 16.06 -3.28
CA GLN A 122 12.65 17.27 -3.27
C GLN A 122 14.12 16.95 -2.95
N GLU A 123 14.39 16.06 -2.02
CA GLU A 123 15.76 15.75 -1.59
C GLU A 123 16.50 14.85 -2.58
N LEU A 124 15.84 13.80 -3.11
CA LEU A 124 16.51 12.86 -4.02
C LEU A 124 16.59 13.39 -5.45
N ARG A 125 15.52 14.04 -5.93
CA ARG A 125 15.46 14.48 -7.32
C ARG A 125 15.91 15.92 -7.49
N GLU A 126 15.30 16.86 -6.78
CA GLU A 126 15.53 18.29 -7.04
C GLU A 126 16.85 18.78 -6.43
N ALA A 127 17.18 18.37 -5.21
CA ALA A 127 18.38 18.84 -4.52
C ALA A 127 19.66 18.11 -4.95
N ARG A 128 19.58 16.79 -5.20
CA ARG A 128 20.77 15.94 -5.41
C ARG A 128 20.86 15.29 -6.78
N ALA A 129 19.80 15.35 -7.60
CA ALA A 129 19.74 14.69 -8.92
C ALA A 129 20.14 13.20 -8.88
N LEU A 130 19.78 12.52 -7.78
CA LEU A 130 20.03 11.11 -7.55
C LEU A 130 18.97 10.23 -8.22
N ALA A 131 17.71 10.65 -8.24
CA ALA A 131 16.61 9.81 -8.75
C ALA A 131 15.75 10.52 -9.81
N TYR A 132 15.28 9.76 -10.79
CA TYR A 132 14.23 10.20 -11.72
C TYR A 132 12.85 10.13 -11.08
N SER A 133 12.61 9.09 -10.29
CA SER A 133 11.40 8.92 -9.49
C SER A 133 11.78 8.50 -8.09
N ALA A 134 11.17 9.12 -7.09
CA ALA A 134 11.29 8.70 -5.71
C ALA A 134 9.95 8.96 -5.03
N SER A 135 9.48 8.00 -4.26
CA SER A 135 8.28 8.19 -3.44
C SER A 135 8.29 7.27 -2.24
N ALA A 136 7.51 7.63 -1.24
CA ALA A 136 7.33 6.84 -0.04
C ALA A 136 5.87 6.90 0.41
N ARG A 137 5.42 5.87 1.12
CA ARG A 137 4.06 5.79 1.62
C ARG A 137 4.00 4.91 2.85
N TYR A 138 3.30 5.40 3.87
CA TYR A 138 2.79 4.53 4.93
C TYR A 138 1.42 4.00 4.49
N ALA A 139 1.37 2.73 4.12
CA ALA A 139 0.18 2.05 3.61
C ALA A 139 -0.48 1.27 4.74
N GLN A 140 -1.60 1.80 5.23
CA GLN A 140 -2.41 1.09 6.22
C GLN A 140 -3.12 -0.15 5.65
N GLY A 141 -3.39 -1.11 6.53
CA GLY A 141 -4.21 -2.28 6.23
C GLY A 141 -5.60 -1.93 5.70
N GLY A 142 -6.16 -2.77 4.82
CA GLY A 142 -7.46 -2.54 4.17
C GLY A 142 -8.65 -3.15 4.91
N ARG A 143 -8.39 -3.79 6.05
CA ARG A 143 -9.34 -4.49 6.93
C ARG A 143 -8.76 -4.54 8.34
N LEU A 144 -9.62 -4.74 9.34
CA LEU A 144 -9.18 -5.23 10.66
C LEU A 144 -8.25 -6.44 10.52
N ASN A 145 -7.19 -6.45 11.33
CA ASN A 145 -6.11 -7.43 11.37
C ASN A 145 -5.20 -7.46 10.12
N ASP A 146 -5.44 -6.62 9.09
CA ASP A 146 -4.45 -6.43 8.03
C ASP A 146 -3.25 -5.66 8.58
N GLN A 147 -2.07 -5.97 8.06
CA GLN A 147 -0.82 -5.33 8.45
C GLN A 147 -0.67 -3.96 7.78
N ASN A 148 -0.06 -2.99 8.48
CA ASN A 148 0.43 -1.78 7.80
C ASN A 148 1.82 -2.03 7.20
N LEU A 149 2.16 -1.24 6.19
CA LEU A 149 3.43 -1.33 5.48
C LEU A 149 4.02 0.06 5.29
N MET A 150 5.29 0.22 5.59
CA MET A 150 6.04 1.33 5.03
C MET A 150 6.61 0.89 3.68
N LEU A 151 6.41 1.74 2.67
CA LEU A 151 6.81 1.49 1.29
C LEU A 151 7.67 2.65 0.80
N GLY A 152 8.74 2.34 0.08
CA GLY A 152 9.60 3.28 -0.62
C GLY A 152 9.94 2.75 -2.00
N VAL A 153 10.08 3.65 -2.97
CA VAL A 153 10.53 3.32 -4.32
C VAL A 153 11.50 4.37 -4.82
N ILE A 154 12.51 3.92 -5.57
CA ILE A 154 13.49 4.77 -6.24
C ILE A 154 13.72 4.22 -7.65
N GLY A 155 13.55 5.07 -8.65
CA GLY A 155 14.04 4.84 -10.01
C GLY A 155 15.23 5.75 -10.26
N THR A 156 16.42 5.18 -10.42
CA THR A 156 17.70 5.90 -10.49
C THR A 156 18.59 5.35 -11.59
N GLN A 157 19.60 6.11 -12.01
CA GLN A 157 20.70 5.57 -12.81
C GLN A 157 21.42 4.48 -11.99
N THR A 158 21.83 3.40 -12.66
CA THR A 158 22.36 2.21 -11.97
C THR A 158 23.61 2.51 -11.13
N ASP A 159 24.49 3.38 -11.62
CA ASP A 159 25.70 3.85 -10.94
C ASP A 159 25.42 4.70 -9.69
N LYS A 160 24.24 5.32 -9.60
CA LYS A 160 23.82 6.16 -8.45
C LYS A 160 22.98 5.44 -7.41
N THR A 161 22.77 4.14 -7.57
CA THR A 161 21.84 3.37 -6.74
C THR A 161 22.22 3.39 -5.26
N VAL A 162 23.51 3.23 -4.95
CA VAL A 162 24.01 3.23 -3.57
C VAL A 162 23.78 4.60 -2.91
N ASP A 163 24.15 5.70 -3.58
CA ASP A 163 23.95 7.05 -3.08
C ASP A 163 22.47 7.39 -2.88
N ALA A 164 21.62 7.02 -3.84
CA ALA A 164 20.18 7.24 -3.77
C ALA A 164 19.56 6.45 -2.61
N LEU A 165 19.98 5.19 -2.42
CA LEU A 165 19.53 4.36 -1.32
C LEU A 165 19.99 4.91 0.04
N SER A 166 21.25 5.30 0.15
CA SER A 166 21.82 5.93 1.35
C SER A 166 21.03 7.17 1.75
N ALA A 167 20.82 8.08 0.79
CA ALA A 167 20.04 9.29 1.01
C ALA A 167 18.59 8.98 1.40
N PHE A 168 17.94 7.99 0.78
CA PHE A 168 16.57 7.61 1.13
C PHE A 168 16.50 7.03 2.55
N ILE A 169 17.44 6.17 2.94
CA ILE A 169 17.51 5.57 4.29
C ILE A 169 17.77 6.66 5.34
N ASP A 170 18.63 7.63 5.07
CA ASP A 170 18.82 8.75 5.98
C ASP A 170 17.53 9.58 6.12
N LEU A 171 16.85 9.91 5.01
CA LEU A 171 15.59 10.66 5.07
C LEU A 171 14.49 9.93 5.84
N ILE A 172 14.36 8.60 5.66
CA ILE A 172 13.30 7.83 6.32
C ILE A 172 13.56 7.66 7.81
N ASP A 173 14.83 7.56 8.24
CA ASP A 173 15.19 7.40 9.66
C ASP A 173 15.38 8.77 10.35
N ASN A 174 15.74 9.81 9.62
CA ASN A 174 15.99 11.17 10.09
C ASN A 174 15.15 12.19 9.30
N MET A 175 13.83 12.02 9.35
CA MET A 175 12.88 12.88 8.63
C MET A 175 13.13 14.38 8.91
N PRO A 176 13.46 15.18 7.88
CA PRO A 176 13.61 16.63 8.01
C PRO A 176 12.33 17.28 8.52
N VAL A 177 12.45 18.21 9.47
CA VAL A 177 11.33 18.97 10.02
C VAL A 177 11.18 20.30 9.28
N SER A 178 10.01 20.55 8.70
CA SER A 178 9.68 21.81 8.02
C SER A 178 8.21 22.14 8.30
N ILE A 179 7.98 23.19 9.09
CA ILE A 179 6.63 23.67 9.43
C ILE A 179 5.89 24.13 8.18
N GLU A 180 6.56 24.84 7.28
CA GLU A 180 5.98 25.31 6.02
C GLU A 180 5.45 24.14 5.17
N ARG A 181 6.27 23.10 4.94
CA ARG A 181 5.85 21.92 4.18
C ARG A 181 4.76 21.11 4.89
N PHE A 182 4.78 21.08 6.23
CA PHE A 182 3.74 20.46 7.02
C PHE A 182 2.40 21.17 6.80
N ASP A 183 2.38 22.49 6.94
CA ASP A 183 1.20 23.32 6.74
C ASP A 183 0.65 23.17 5.32
N GLU A 184 1.52 23.17 4.31
CA GLU A 184 1.13 22.90 2.92
C GLU A 184 0.50 21.52 2.75
N SER A 185 1.09 20.49 3.35
CA SER A 185 0.60 19.12 3.30
C SER A 185 -0.79 19.01 3.92
N VAL A 186 -0.96 19.51 5.14
CA VAL A 186 -2.25 19.53 5.86
C VAL A 186 -3.30 20.32 5.06
N ASN A 187 -2.95 21.50 4.56
CA ASN A 187 -3.85 22.31 3.75
C ASN A 187 -4.28 21.60 2.46
N SER A 188 -3.37 20.87 1.80
CA SER A 188 -3.70 20.10 0.60
C SER A 188 -4.71 18.99 0.91
N LEU A 189 -4.57 18.32 2.05
CA LEU A 189 -5.48 17.28 2.51
C LEU A 189 -6.84 17.86 2.92
N LEU A 190 -6.87 19.00 3.63
CA LEU A 190 -8.11 19.70 3.98
C LEU A 190 -8.88 20.12 2.72
N ASN A 191 -8.17 20.65 1.72
CA ASN A 191 -8.77 21.02 0.45
C ASN A 191 -9.31 19.80 -0.31
N ARG A 192 -8.62 18.65 -0.23
CA ARG A 192 -9.13 17.39 -0.80
C ARG A 192 -10.43 16.97 -0.11
N TYR A 193 -10.52 17.03 1.22
CA TYR A 193 -11.76 16.76 1.95
C TYR A 193 -12.92 17.69 1.54
N ARG A 194 -12.64 18.99 1.34
CA ARG A 194 -13.65 19.99 0.93
C ARG A 194 -14.18 19.77 -0.49
N THR A 195 -13.31 19.32 -1.40
CA THR A 195 -13.62 19.20 -2.84
C THR A 195 -14.05 17.80 -3.26
N SER A 196 -13.59 16.76 -2.58
CA SER A 196 -13.79 15.36 -2.97
C SER A 196 -15.00 14.74 -2.26
N LYS A 197 -16.19 15.12 -2.69
CA LYS A 197 -17.43 14.46 -2.23
C LYS A 197 -17.49 13.03 -2.78
N VAL A 198 -17.91 12.08 -1.94
CA VAL A 198 -18.16 10.70 -2.35
C VAL A 198 -19.34 10.70 -3.34
N ASN A 199 -19.06 10.35 -4.59
CA ASN A 199 -20.08 10.21 -5.62
C ASN A 199 -21.00 9.02 -5.30
N PHE A 200 -22.28 9.06 -5.69
CA PHE A 200 -23.23 7.96 -5.50
C PHE A 200 -22.66 6.58 -5.92
N ARG A 201 -21.86 6.52 -7.00
CA ARG A 201 -21.22 5.28 -7.48
C ARG A 201 -20.15 4.74 -6.53
N GLN A 202 -19.54 5.62 -5.74
CA GLN A 202 -18.47 5.30 -4.79
C GLN A 202 -19.01 4.98 -3.39
N VAL A 203 -20.25 5.37 -3.06
CA VAL A 203 -20.84 5.18 -1.72
C VAL A 203 -20.73 3.74 -1.23
N ILE A 204 -21.09 2.77 -2.07
CA ILE A 204 -21.03 1.35 -1.69
C ILE A 204 -19.58 0.94 -1.38
N GLY A 205 -18.62 1.36 -2.21
CA GLY A 205 -17.21 1.06 -1.98
C GLY A 205 -16.67 1.68 -0.70
N ALA A 206 -17.01 2.95 -0.43
CA ALA A 206 -16.61 3.67 0.77
C ALA A 206 -17.15 2.99 2.04
N VAL A 207 -18.47 2.74 2.08
CA VAL A 207 -19.12 2.10 3.25
C VAL A 207 -18.61 0.68 3.46
N ARG A 208 -18.39 -0.10 2.38
CA ARG A 208 -17.80 -1.45 2.50
C ARG A 208 -16.36 -1.40 3.00
N GLY A 209 -15.58 -0.39 2.58
CA GLY A 209 -14.25 -0.14 3.11
C GLY A 209 -14.28 0.11 4.61
N TRP A 210 -15.11 1.05 5.08
CA TRP A 210 -15.28 1.33 6.52
C TRP A 210 -15.71 0.10 7.31
N LYS A 211 -16.67 -0.68 6.81
CA LYS A 211 -17.11 -1.93 7.45
C LYS A 211 -15.98 -2.95 7.59
N ARG A 212 -15.12 -3.10 6.58
CA ARG A 212 -13.95 -4.00 6.66
C ARG A 212 -12.97 -3.54 7.73
N LEU A 213 -12.87 -2.24 7.96
CA LEU A 213 -12.05 -1.62 9.00
C LEU A 213 -12.76 -1.58 10.37
N GLY A 214 -13.96 -2.13 10.51
CA GLY A 214 -14.70 -2.11 11.77
C GLY A 214 -15.30 -0.75 12.14
N ILE A 215 -15.30 0.20 11.21
CA ILE A 215 -15.79 1.56 11.44
C ILE A 215 -17.30 1.62 11.26
N GLU A 216 -17.99 2.12 12.28
CA GLU A 216 -19.41 2.43 12.22
C GLU A 216 -19.65 3.86 11.73
N GLY A 217 -20.46 4.01 10.68
CA GLY A 217 -20.81 5.32 10.12
C GLY A 217 -19.73 5.91 9.20
N ASP A 218 -19.80 7.23 9.01
CA ASP A 218 -18.90 7.98 8.13
C ASP A 218 -17.78 8.66 8.94
N PRO A 219 -16.53 8.16 8.89
CA PRO A 219 -15.43 8.68 9.70
C PRO A 219 -14.91 10.03 9.19
N ARG A 220 -15.33 10.49 8.00
CA ARG A 220 -14.71 11.65 7.33
C ARG A 220 -14.86 12.93 8.14
N ARG A 221 -15.94 13.10 8.89
CA ARG A 221 -16.14 14.29 9.73
C ARG A 221 -15.12 14.33 10.87
N GLN A 222 -14.92 13.21 11.56
CA GLN A 222 -13.95 13.09 12.65
C GLN A 222 -12.53 13.26 12.13
N ARG A 223 -12.18 12.55 11.04
CA ARG A 223 -10.86 12.66 10.40
C ARG A 223 -10.56 14.07 9.90
N PHE A 224 -11.57 14.79 9.40
CA PHE A 224 -11.41 16.18 9.01
C PHE A 224 -11.07 17.07 10.21
N GLN A 225 -11.75 16.90 11.35
CA GLN A 225 -11.44 17.63 12.57
C GLN A 225 -10.03 17.31 13.08
N GLN A 226 -9.68 16.02 13.18
CA GLN A 226 -8.33 15.58 13.56
C GLN A 226 -7.25 16.19 12.66
N LEU A 227 -7.49 16.27 11.35
CA LEU A 227 -6.57 16.89 10.40
C LEU A 227 -6.42 18.41 10.61
N GLN A 228 -7.48 19.11 11.07
CA GLN A 228 -7.42 20.54 11.41
C GLN A 228 -6.62 20.80 12.68
N ASP A 229 -6.63 19.85 13.62
CA ASP A 229 -6.00 19.97 14.93
C ASP A 229 -4.58 19.37 14.96
N ALA A 230 -4.15 18.70 13.89
CA ALA A 230 -2.85 18.04 13.80
C ALA A 230 -1.69 19.04 13.86
N ALA A 231 -0.66 18.70 14.64
CA ALA A 231 0.56 19.47 14.77
C ALA A 231 1.77 18.72 14.20
N MET A 232 2.85 19.45 13.90
CA MET A 232 4.10 18.85 13.41
C MET A 232 4.69 17.84 14.40
N ASP A 233 4.54 18.09 15.71
CA ASP A 233 5.02 17.17 16.74
C ASP A 233 4.30 15.81 16.69
N ASP A 234 3.01 15.79 16.34
CA ASP A 234 2.25 14.54 16.16
C ASP A 234 2.84 13.74 14.99
N LEU A 235 3.19 14.42 13.90
CA LEU A 235 3.83 13.79 12.74
C LEU A 235 5.22 13.24 13.06
N VAL A 236 6.02 13.98 13.84
CA VAL A 236 7.35 13.54 14.28
C VAL A 236 7.25 12.32 15.21
N ASN A 237 6.27 12.31 16.11
CA ASN A 237 6.01 11.17 16.98
C ASN A 237 5.56 9.95 16.18
N PHE A 238 4.64 10.14 15.23
CA PHE A 238 4.22 9.08 14.31
C PHE A 238 5.41 8.48 13.55
N GLN A 239 6.28 9.31 12.95
CA GLN A 239 7.47 8.83 12.25
C GLN A 239 8.40 8.05 13.18
N ARG A 240 8.60 8.53 14.42
CA ARG A 240 9.47 7.86 15.39
C ARG A 240 8.94 6.48 15.80
N GLU A 241 7.64 6.35 15.99
CA GLU A 241 6.99 5.12 16.44
C GLU A 241 6.85 4.08 15.33
N HIS A 242 6.44 4.53 14.14
CA HIS A 242 5.99 3.65 13.07
C HIS A 242 7.03 3.40 11.98
N VAL A 243 8.02 4.28 11.84
CA VAL A 243 8.91 4.29 10.68
C VAL A 243 10.38 4.16 11.08
N LYS A 244 10.85 5.03 11.99
CA LYS A 244 12.28 5.20 12.28
C LYS A 244 12.95 3.91 12.74
N GLY A 245 14.13 3.63 12.19
CA GLY A 245 15.06 2.65 12.74
C GLY A 245 14.62 1.19 12.59
N ARG A 246 13.62 0.93 11.75
CA ARG A 246 13.13 -0.42 11.49
C ARG A 246 14.02 -1.17 10.48
N PRO A 247 14.17 -2.49 10.63
CA PRO A 247 14.75 -3.34 9.60
C PRO A 247 14.00 -3.19 8.28
N LYS A 248 14.73 -3.13 7.17
CA LYS A 248 14.17 -2.85 5.84
C LYS A 248 14.37 -4.06 4.94
N LEU A 249 13.34 -4.45 4.17
CA LEU A 249 13.52 -5.33 3.03
C LEU A 249 13.73 -4.45 1.81
N ILE A 250 14.90 -4.58 1.19
CA ILE A 250 15.29 -3.78 0.03
C ILE A 250 15.41 -4.74 -1.14
N SER A 251 14.77 -4.42 -2.26
CA SER A 251 14.88 -5.18 -3.50
C SER A 251 15.35 -4.26 -4.61
N ILE A 252 16.39 -4.67 -5.32
CA ILE A 252 17.05 -3.88 -6.37
C ILE A 252 17.08 -4.73 -7.64
N VAL A 253 16.56 -4.17 -8.73
CA VAL A 253 16.71 -4.72 -10.07
C VAL A 253 17.53 -3.72 -10.87
N GLY A 254 18.68 -4.15 -11.40
CA GLY A 254 19.59 -3.26 -12.14
C GLY A 254 20.78 -4.01 -12.71
N ASP A 255 21.60 -3.33 -13.50
CA ASP A 255 22.79 -3.90 -14.12
C ASP A 255 23.91 -4.07 -13.09
N LEU A 256 24.18 -5.31 -12.67
CA LEU A 256 25.20 -5.59 -11.65
C LEU A 256 26.63 -5.41 -12.15
N SER A 257 26.84 -5.22 -13.46
CA SER A 257 28.15 -4.84 -13.99
C SER A 257 28.49 -3.36 -13.73
N ILE A 258 27.48 -2.55 -13.40
CA ILE A 258 27.59 -1.12 -13.10
C ILE A 258 27.39 -0.86 -11.60
N LEU A 259 26.45 -1.58 -10.98
CA LEU A 259 26.10 -1.41 -9.57
C LEU A 259 27.23 -1.90 -8.66
N ASP A 260 27.67 -1.05 -7.73
CA ASP A 260 28.57 -1.47 -6.66
C ASP A 260 27.81 -2.30 -5.61
N THR A 261 27.87 -3.61 -5.77
CA THR A 261 27.17 -4.55 -4.87
C THR A 261 27.85 -4.68 -3.51
N GLN A 262 29.15 -4.39 -3.43
CA GLN A 262 29.90 -4.45 -2.17
C GLN A 262 29.53 -3.26 -1.28
N GLU A 263 29.38 -2.07 -1.86
CA GLU A 263 28.93 -0.91 -1.08
C GLU A 263 27.52 -1.08 -0.50
N LEU A 264 26.66 -1.91 -1.10
CA LEU A 264 25.32 -2.20 -0.53
C LEU A 264 25.39 -2.90 0.83
N GLU A 265 26.48 -3.63 1.13
CA GLU A 265 26.66 -4.33 2.41
C GLU A 265 26.66 -3.37 3.61
N GLN A 266 26.90 -2.07 3.38
CA GLN A 266 26.81 -1.05 4.42
C GLN A 266 25.39 -0.88 4.97
N PHE A 267 24.35 -1.24 4.21
CA PHE A 267 22.95 -1.09 4.63
C PHE A 267 22.37 -2.35 5.25
N GLY A 268 22.95 -3.53 4.99
CA GLY A 268 22.44 -4.81 5.46
C GLY A 268 23.00 -6.01 4.70
N THR A 269 22.40 -7.19 4.90
CA THR A 269 22.87 -8.42 4.25
C THR A 269 22.41 -8.48 2.80
N VAL A 270 23.36 -8.54 1.87
CA VAL A 270 23.11 -8.63 0.43
C VAL A 270 23.00 -10.09 0.00
N GLN A 271 21.97 -10.42 -0.77
CA GLN A 271 21.81 -11.71 -1.45
C GLN A 271 21.40 -11.47 -2.90
N GLN A 272 22.18 -12.01 -3.82
CA GLN A 272 21.81 -12.05 -5.23
C GLN A 272 20.81 -13.17 -5.48
N LEU A 273 19.74 -12.85 -6.21
CA LEU A 273 18.74 -13.80 -6.69
C LEU A 273 18.86 -13.93 -8.21
N GLN A 274 18.61 -15.13 -8.72
CA GLN A 274 18.42 -15.38 -10.14
C GLN A 274 16.96 -15.13 -10.52
N VAL A 275 16.71 -14.88 -11.80
CA VAL A 275 15.35 -14.70 -12.33
C VAL A 275 14.48 -15.92 -12.01
N ASP A 276 15.05 -17.11 -12.13
CA ASP A 276 14.38 -18.38 -11.85
C ASP A 276 14.01 -18.55 -10.36
N ASP A 277 14.64 -17.80 -9.44
CA ASP A 277 14.26 -17.82 -8.01
C ASP A 277 12.98 -17.00 -7.73
N LEU A 278 12.55 -16.14 -8.68
CA LEU A 278 11.45 -15.20 -8.51
C LEU A 278 10.13 -15.70 -9.09
N PHE A 279 10.21 -16.49 -10.15
CA PHE A 279 9.06 -17.01 -10.87
C PHE A 279 8.85 -18.47 -10.48
N VAL A 280 7.65 -18.78 -9.99
CA VAL A 280 7.22 -20.16 -9.81
C VAL A 280 6.84 -20.68 -11.19
N GLU A 281 7.54 -21.69 -11.69
CA GLU A 281 7.14 -22.43 -12.91
C GLU A 281 5.72 -22.96 -12.80
#